data_AF-A0A2V9LCE4-F1
#
_entry.id   AF-A0A2V9LCE4-F1
#
_cell.length_a   1.000
_cell.length_b   1.000
_cell.length_c   1.000
_cell.angle_alpha   90.00
_cell.angle_beta   90.00
_cell.angle_gamma   90.00
#
_symmetry.space_group_name_H-M   'P 1'
#
loop_
_entity.id
_entity.type
_entity.pdbx_description
1 polymer ?
#
loop_
_entity_poly.entity_id
_entity_poly.type
_entity_poly.pdbx_seq_one_letter_code
_entity_poly.pdbx_strand_id
1 'polypeptide(L)' 'MKKLLDTSCGGGHGLDLISARQATQDEWKEIVERMIARGASIPEKDITPLVQYLAKAYGPK' A
#
# COMPACT_ATOMS: atom_id res chain seq x y z
N MET A 1 1.80 7.18 -9.93
CA MET A 1 1.45 6.72 -8.57
C MET A 1 -0.04 6.52 -8.36
N LYS A 2 -0.93 7.49 -8.66
CA LYS A 2 -2.39 7.30 -8.55
C LYS A 2 -2.92 6.07 -9.30
N LYS A 3 -2.47 5.84 -10.55
CA LYS A 3 -2.86 4.65 -11.34
C LYS A 3 -2.42 3.31 -10.74
N LEU A 4 -1.30 3.26 -10.02
CA LEU A 4 -0.81 2.00 -9.42
C LEU A 4 -1.72 1.58 -8.26
N LEU A 5 -2.14 2.55 -7.44
CA LEU A 5 -3.14 2.35 -6.39
C LEU A 5 -4.49 1.91 -6.97
N ASP A 6 -4.97 2.56 -8.03
CA ASP A 6 -6.25 2.23 -8.66
C ASP A 6 -6.26 0.81 -9.27
N THR A 7 -5.20 0.42 -9.97
CA THR A 7 -5.11 -0.89 -10.63
C THR A 7 -4.75 -2.03 -9.67
N SER A 8 -3.89 -1.80 -8.67
CA SER A 8 -3.45 -2.85 -7.73
C SER A 8 -4.35 -2.97 -6.49
N CYS A 9 -5.14 -1.94 -6.14
CA CYS A 9 -6.03 -1.96 -4.97
C CYS A 9 -7.52 -1.82 -5.34
N GLY A 10 -7.86 -1.03 -6.38
CA GLY A 10 -9.26 -0.72 -6.73
C GLY A 10 -10.12 -1.88 -7.25
N GLY A 11 -9.51 -3.01 -7.65
CA GLY A 11 -10.24 -4.19 -8.14
C GLY A 11 -10.85 -5.08 -7.05
N GLY A 12 -10.40 -4.98 -5.78
CA GLY A 12 -10.83 -5.87 -4.69
C GLY A 12 -11.17 -5.18 -3.37
N HIS A 13 -10.50 -4.07 -3.03
CA HIS A 13 -10.75 -3.31 -1.81
C HIS A 13 -10.54 -1.82 -2.08
N GLY A 14 -11.55 -0.98 -1.82
CA GLY A 14 -11.46 0.47 -2.05
C GLY A 14 -10.22 1.08 -1.38
N LEU A 15 -9.64 2.08 -2.07
CA LEU A 15 -8.53 2.90 -1.56
C LEU A 15 -8.83 3.56 -0.21
N ASP A 16 -10.11 3.61 0.17
CA ASP A 16 -10.63 4.06 1.46
C ASP A 16 -9.98 3.35 2.66
N LEU A 17 -9.66 2.05 2.55
CA LEU A 17 -9.03 1.31 3.65
C LEU A 17 -7.58 1.74 3.91
N ILE A 18 -6.88 2.22 2.87
CA ILE A 18 -5.52 2.72 2.97
C ILE A 18 -5.54 4.10 3.63
N SER A 19 -6.47 4.97 3.24
CA SER A 19 -6.60 6.32 3.81
C SER A 19 -7.11 6.36 5.24
N ALA A 20 -7.82 5.32 5.70
CA ALA A 20 -8.36 5.25 7.06
C ALA A 20 -7.38 4.64 8.09
N ARG A 21 -6.24 4.09 7.63
CA ARG A 21 -5.27 3.41 8.50
C ARG A 21 -4.05 4.30 8.73
N GLN A 22 -3.61 4.39 9.98
CA GLN A 22 -2.27 4.87 10.31
C GLN A 22 -1.37 3.68 10.66
N ALA A 23 -0.16 3.65 10.09
CA ALA A 23 0.81 2.60 10.31
C ALA A 23 2.23 3.13 10.10
N THR A 24 3.19 2.55 10.83
CA THR A 24 4.62 2.78 10.64
C THR A 24 5.09 2.21 9.30
N GLN A 25 6.32 2.56 8.90
CA GLN A 25 6.88 2.06 7.64
C GLN A 25 6.96 0.53 7.59
N ASP A 26 7.36 -0.11 8.69
CA ASP A 26 7.45 -1.57 8.76
C ASP A 26 6.07 -2.23 8.68
N GLU A 27 5.08 -1.67 9.37
CA GLU A 27 3.69 -2.15 9.29
C GLU A 27 3.11 -1.98 7.88
N TRP A 28 3.44 -0.87 7.18
CA TRP A 28 3.04 -0.69 5.79
C TRP A 28 3.70 -1.70 4.86
N LYS A 29 4.96 -2.07 5.12
CA LYS A 29 5.64 -3.13 4.38
C LYS A 29 4.89 -4.46 4.51
N GLU A 30 4.54 -4.86 5.74
CA GLU A 30 3.77 -6.09 5.97
C GLU A 30 2.38 -6.06 5.33
N ILE A 31 1.73 -4.89 5.29
CA ILE A 31 0.45 -4.74 4.60
C ILE A 31 0.64 -4.96 3.10
N VAL A 32 1.62 -4.32 2.47
CA VAL A 32 1.91 -4.45 1.04
C VAL A 32 2.27 -5.90 0.69
N GLU A 33 3.10 -6.57 1.50
CA GLU A 33 3.46 -7.98 1.32
C GLU A 33 2.24 -8.90 1.41
N ARG A 34 1.33 -8.66 2.39
CA ARG A 34 0.07 -9.40 2.49
C ARG A 34 -0.85 -9.16 1.28
N MET A 35 -0.85 -7.96 0.71
CA MET A 35 -1.64 -7.68 -0.50
C MET A 35 -1.07 -8.46 -1.69
N ILE A 36 0.25 -8.51 -1.84
CA ILE A 36 0.92 -9.31 -2.89
C ILE A 36 0.59 -10.80 -2.72
N ALA A 37 0.68 -11.32 -1.50
CA ALA A 37 0.32 -12.72 -1.20
C ALA A 37 -1.16 -13.04 -1.49
N ARG A 38 -2.05 -12.04 -1.44
CA ARG A 38 -3.48 -12.15 -1.79
C ARG A 38 -3.76 -11.97 -3.29
N GLY A 39 -2.72 -11.75 -4.10
CA GLY A 39 -2.83 -11.64 -5.55
C GLY A 39 -2.69 -10.22 -6.11
N ALA A 40 -2.33 -9.22 -5.29
CA ALA A 40 -2.01 -7.90 -5.82
C ALA A 40 -0.74 -7.96 -6.69
N SER A 41 -0.86 -7.57 -7.96
CA SER A 41 0.31 -7.38 -8.83
C SER A 41 0.97 -6.06 -8.53
N ILE A 42 1.98 -6.09 -7.66
CA ILE A 42 2.87 -4.97 -7.37
C ILE A 42 4.28 -5.42 -7.74
N PRO A 43 4.96 -4.75 -8.70
CA PRO A 43 6.35 -5.06 -9.02
C PRO A 43 7.25 -4.85 -7.81
N GLU A 44 8.23 -5.73 -7.58
CA GLU A 44 9.12 -5.65 -6.40
C GLU A 44 9.84 -4.29 -6.30
N LYS A 45 10.25 -3.73 -7.46
CA LYS A 45 10.87 -2.40 -7.56
C LYS A 45 10.00 -1.26 -7.04
N ASP A 46 8.68 -1.45 -7.04
CA ASP A 46 7.70 -0.43 -6.64
C ASP A 46 7.25 -0.61 -5.17
N ILE A 47 7.62 -1.72 -4.50
CA ILE A 47 7.27 -1.99 -3.10
C ILE A 47 7.90 -0.95 -2.17
N THR A 48 9.22 -0.77 -2.22
CA THR A 48 9.91 0.16 -1.31
C THR A 48 9.45 1.61 -1.48
N PRO A 49 9.35 2.17 -2.70
CA PRO A 49 8.81 3.51 -2.90
C PRO A 49 7.35 3.65 -2.43
N LEU A 50 6.53 2.62 -2.61
CA LEU A 50 5.13 2.61 -2.16
C LEU A 50 5.04 2.64 -0.64
N VAL A 51 5.78 1.78 0.05
CA VAL A 51 5.81 1.71 1.52
C VAL A 51 6.28 3.04 2.12
N GLN A 52 7.33 3.65 1.56
CA GLN A 52 7.81 4.96 2.01
C GLN A 52 6.75 6.06 1.82
N TYR A 53 6.06 6.06 0.68
CA TYR A 53 4.96 6.99 0.44
C TYR A 53 3.83 6.80 1.44
N LEU A 54 3.42 5.55 1.70
CA LEU A 54 2.36 5.21 2.64
C LEU A 54 2.72 5.62 4.07
N ALA A 55 3.95 5.36 4.53
CA ALA A 55 4.41 5.77 5.84
C ALA A 55 4.46 7.29 5.99
N LYS A 56 4.86 8.01 4.93
CA LYS A 56 4.89 9.48 4.94
C LYS A 56 3.50 10.10 4.91
N ALA A 57 2.57 9.54 4.14
CA ALA A 57 1.23 10.08 3.96
C ALA A 57 0.26 9.65 5.07
N TYR A 58 0.43 8.43 5.59
CA TYR A 58 -0.47 7.76 6.50
C TYR A 58 0.27 7.17 7.71
N GLY A 59 1.37 7.80 8.12
CA GLY A 59 2.08 7.47 9.35
C GLY A 59 1.31 7.92 10.60
N PRO A 60 1.60 7.35 11.78
CA PRO A 60 1.23 7.95 13.05
C PRO A 60 1.85 9.35 13.17
N LYS A 61 1.10 10.30 13.76
CA LYS A 61 1.60 11.65 14.05
C LYS A 61 2.48 11.67 15.29
#